data_AF-A0A4Y2U2P4-F1
#
_entry.id   AF-A0A4Y2U2P4-F1
#
_cell.length_a   1.000
_cell.length_b   1.000
_cell.length_c   1.000
_cell.angle_alpha   90.00
_cell.angle_beta   90.00
_cell.angle_gamma   90.00
#
_symmetry.space_group_name_H-M   'P 1'
#
loop_
_entity.id
_entity.type
_entity.pdbx_description
1 polymer ?
#
loop_
_entity_poly.entity_id
_entity_poly.type
_entity_poly.pdbx_seq_one_letter_code
_entity_poly.pdbx_strand_id
1 'polypeptide(L)'
;MIGEDLQKFSESRVMRTIAIGLNRSVVESWSLFFDGRKDDTLFVEKLNAKQFLRNVKEERYSLIQEPGSTYIGHVSPSSSSSNDITQSIIYRLSELSISLEKLEVVGCDGTGTNTGWKNGVIYRLENHEGRPLQWRICLLHFNELPFRHIFQHIDGQTAGPKSFSGPIG
;
A
#
# COMPACT_ATOMS: atom_id res chain seq x y z
N MET A 1 13.86 27.95 4.02
CA MET A 1 12.40 28.20 4.01
C MET A 1 11.57 27.09 3.32
N ILE A 2 12.14 25.91 3.02
CA ILE A 2 11.40 24.74 2.49
C ILE A 2 11.72 23.48 3.33
N GLY A 3 12.93 23.39 3.90
CA GLY A 3 13.33 22.28 4.76
C GLY A 3 12.61 22.21 6.12
N GLU A 4 12.25 23.35 6.72
CA GLU A 4 11.53 23.38 8.00
C GLU A 4 10.06 22.97 7.88
N ASP A 5 9.43 23.17 6.71
CA ASP A 5 8.03 22.79 6.48
C ASP A 5 7.88 21.30 6.19
N LEU A 6 8.89 20.65 5.61
CA LEU A 6 8.94 19.19 5.45
C LEU A 6 9.20 18.47 6.79
N GLN A 7 10.01 19.05 7.66
CA GLN A 7 10.23 18.53 9.01
C GLN A 7 8.98 18.71 9.91
N LYS A 8 8.19 19.77 9.68
CA LYS A 8 6.86 19.93 10.29
C LYS A 8 5.80 18.99 9.70
N PHE A 9 5.98 18.54 8.46
CA PHE A 9 5.08 17.57 7.81
C PHE A 9 5.38 16.13 8.27
N SER A 10 6.65 15.78 8.53
CA SER A 10 7.03 14.49 9.12
C SER A 10 6.65 14.39 10.61
N GLU A 11 6.56 15.52 11.32
CA GLU A 11 5.88 15.63 12.62
C GLU A 11 4.36 15.84 12.46
N SER A 12 3.72 15.06 11.56
CA SER A 12 2.31 15.27 11.24
C SER A 12 1.46 15.28 12.53
N ARG A 13 0.67 16.36 12.66
CA ARG A 13 -0.23 16.69 13.79
C ARG A 13 -1.17 15.55 14.21
N VAL A 14 -1.27 14.49 13.43
CA VAL A 14 -2.11 13.32 13.66
C VAL A 14 -1.67 12.54 14.90
N MET A 15 -0.35 12.31 15.09
CA MET A 15 0.15 11.63 16.30
C MET A 15 -0.04 12.48 17.56
N ARG A 16 0.16 13.81 17.47
CA ARG A 16 -0.08 14.74 18.59
C ARG A 16 -1.58 14.88 18.93
N THR A 17 -2.49 14.81 17.97
CA THR A 17 -3.94 14.99 18.22
C THR A 17 -4.54 13.79 18.97
N ILE A 18 -4.09 12.57 18.70
CA ILE A 18 -4.55 11.37 19.44
C ILE A 18 -4.06 11.40 20.90
N ALA A 19 -2.84 11.88 21.14
CA ALA A 19 -2.28 11.99 22.48
C ALA A 19 -2.93 13.10 23.33
N ILE A 20 -3.26 14.25 22.73
CA ILE A 20 -3.83 15.40 23.46
C ILE A 20 -5.29 15.15 23.90
N GLY A 21 -6.05 14.30 23.19
CA GLY A 21 -7.44 13.99 23.54
C GLY A 21 -7.65 12.93 24.64
N LEU A 22 -6.63 12.14 24.99
CA LEU A 22 -6.79 10.93 25.83
C LEU A 22 -5.97 10.91 27.13
N ASN A 23 -5.21 11.97 27.45
CA ASN A 23 -4.37 12.06 28.65
C ASN A 23 -3.48 10.81 28.87
N ARG A 24 -3.04 10.17 27.77
CA ARG A 24 -2.10 9.05 27.78
C ARG A 24 -0.69 9.62 27.63
N SER A 25 0.28 9.04 28.35
CA SER A 25 1.69 9.25 28.05
C SER A 25 1.93 8.99 26.56
N VAL A 26 2.80 9.78 25.92
CA VAL A 26 3.18 9.56 24.51
C VAL A 26 3.93 8.23 24.45
N VAL A 27 3.19 7.14 24.19
CA VAL A 27 3.77 5.85 23.90
C VAL A 27 4.39 5.97 22.50
N GLU A 28 5.69 5.68 22.39
CA GLU A 28 6.33 5.50 21.07
C GLU A 28 5.53 4.49 20.27
N SER A 29 4.75 4.95 19.31
CA SER A 29 3.96 4.13 18.41
C SER A 29 4.47 4.32 17.00
N TRP A 30 4.23 3.31 16.16
CA TRP A 30 4.64 3.35 14.77
C TRP A 30 3.49 2.95 13.86
N SER A 31 3.64 3.25 12.58
CA SER A 31 2.68 2.95 11.53
C SER A 31 3.33 2.17 10.40
N LEU A 32 2.62 1.20 9.87
CA LEU A 32 3.03 0.42 8.71
C LEU A 32 2.30 0.94 7.48
N PHE A 33 3.04 1.34 6.45
CA PHE A 33 2.50 1.61 5.14
C PHE A 33 2.98 0.56 4.17
N PHE A 34 2.08 0.06 3.32
CA PHE A 34 2.44 -0.87 2.28
C PHE A 34 1.70 -0.56 0.97
N ASP A 35 2.37 -0.85 -0.13
CA ASP A 35 1.80 -0.72 -1.47
C ASP A 35 2.25 -1.89 -2.34
N GLY A 36 1.33 -2.42 -3.14
CA GLY A 36 1.52 -3.62 -3.94
C GLY A 36 1.55 -3.29 -5.42
N ARG A 37 2.49 -3.88 -6.15
CA ARG A 37 2.55 -3.78 -7.61
C ARG A 37 2.76 -5.15 -8.23
N LYS A 38 2.06 -5.40 -9.33
CA LYS A 38 2.27 -6.57 -10.19
C LYS A 38 3.05 -6.14 -11.40
N ASP A 39 4.27 -6.64 -11.53
CA ASP A 39 5.14 -6.37 -12.66
C ASP A 39 5.23 -7.62 -13.55
N ASP A 40 5.23 -7.41 -14.86
CA ASP A 40 5.51 -8.47 -15.83
C ASP A 40 7.04 -8.62 -15.95
N THR A 41 7.58 -9.73 -15.45
CA THR A 41 9.01 -10.05 -15.55
C THR A 41 9.23 -11.05 -16.69
N LEU A 42 10.17 -10.74 -17.58
CA LEU A 42 10.58 -11.63 -18.66
C LEU A 42 11.55 -12.70 -18.14
N PHE A 43 11.16 -13.96 -18.23
CA PHE A 43 12.00 -15.12 -17.95
C PHE A 43 12.45 -15.79 -19.24
N VAL A 44 13.74 -16.13 -19.32
CA VAL A 44 14.29 -16.91 -20.43
C VAL A 44 14.23 -18.39 -20.06
N GLU A 45 13.32 -19.11 -20.70
CA GLU A 45 13.21 -20.56 -20.57
C GLU A 45 14.04 -21.24 -21.67
N LYS A 46 14.96 -22.12 -21.29
CA LYS A 46 15.77 -22.92 -22.25
C LYS A 46 15.17 -24.31 -22.38
N LEU A 47 14.56 -24.59 -23.53
CA LEU A 47 14.01 -25.89 -23.89
C LEU A 47 14.69 -26.37 -25.18
N ASN A 48 15.34 -27.53 -25.12
CA ASN A 48 15.97 -28.19 -26.28
C ASN A 48 16.86 -27.25 -27.11
N ALA A 49 17.82 -26.58 -26.45
CA ALA A 49 18.75 -25.60 -27.04
C ALA A 49 18.11 -24.34 -27.66
N LYS A 50 16.78 -24.18 -27.59
CA LYS A 50 16.07 -22.95 -27.96
C LYS A 50 15.72 -22.14 -26.70
N GLN A 51 15.80 -20.82 -26.83
CA GLN A 51 15.43 -19.87 -25.78
C GLN A 51 14.05 -19.32 -26.10
N PHE A 52 13.15 -19.35 -25.12
CA PHE A 52 11.82 -18.78 -25.19
C PHE A 52 11.69 -17.72 -24.10
N LEU A 53 11.07 -16.59 -24.44
CA LEU A 53 10.73 -15.56 -23.46
C LEU A 53 9.33 -15.87 -22.91
N ARG A 54 9.23 -15.98 -21.60
CA ARG A 54 7.98 -16.16 -20.88
C ARG A 54 7.75 -14.95 -19.98
N ASN A 55 6.57 -14.35 -20.07
CA ASN A 55 6.14 -13.36 -19.08
C ASN A 55 5.68 -14.09 -17.82
N VAL A 56 6.27 -13.74 -16.69
CA VAL A 56 5.85 -14.18 -15.36
C VAL A 56 5.41 -12.94 -14.60
N LYS A 57 4.20 -12.97 -14.04
CA LYS A 57 3.70 -11.91 -13.17
C LYS A 57 4.31 -12.08 -11.80
N GLU A 58 5.13 -11.13 -11.39
CA GLU A 58 5.66 -11.06 -10.03
C GLU A 58 4.92 -9.98 -9.26
N GLU A 59 4.45 -10.32 -8.08
CA GLU A 59 3.79 -9.39 -7.18
C GLU A 59 4.74 -9.02 -6.06
N ARG A 60 4.93 -7.71 -5.85
CA ARG A 60 5.84 -7.17 -4.84
C ARG A 60 5.14 -6.10 -4.04
N TYR A 61 5.35 -6.15 -2.73
CA TYR A 61 4.82 -5.18 -1.78
C TYR A 61 5.97 -4.44 -1.13
N SER A 62 6.03 -3.12 -1.31
CA SER A 62 6.97 -2.25 -0.58
C SER A 62 6.42 -1.92 0.80
N LEU A 63 7.29 -1.90 1.80
CA LEU A 63 6.94 -1.64 3.20
C LEU A 63 7.70 -0.41 3.72
N ILE A 64 6.96 0.50 4.34
CA ILE A 64 7.47 1.75 4.91
C ILE A 64 7.00 1.85 6.35
N GLN A 65 7.92 2.23 7.24
CA GLN A 65 7.65 2.51 8.64
C GLN A 65 7.55 4.03 8.86
N GLU A 66 6.53 4.46 9.58
CA GLU A 66 6.38 5.81 10.11
C GLU A 66 6.35 5.80 11.65
N PRO A 67 6.76 6.88 12.32
CA PRO A 67 7.28 8.13 11.76
C PRO A 67 8.69 7.99 11.17
N GLY A 68 9.00 8.81 10.15
CA GLY A 68 10.33 8.91 9.55
C GLY A 68 10.44 8.36 8.12
N SER A 69 9.34 7.87 7.55
CA SER A 69 9.27 7.34 6.19
C SER A 69 10.38 6.32 5.87
N THR A 70 10.72 5.49 6.84
CA THR A 70 11.83 4.53 6.73
C THR A 70 11.40 3.36 5.85
N TYR A 71 12.09 3.16 4.73
CA TYR A 71 11.89 1.97 3.91
C TYR A 71 12.47 0.74 4.62
N ILE A 72 11.62 -0.20 5.01
CA ILE A 72 12.02 -1.41 5.75
C ILE A 72 12.19 -2.62 4.82
N GLY A 73 11.78 -2.51 3.56
CA GLY A 73 12.05 -3.50 2.52
C GLY A 73 10.84 -3.79 1.66
N HIS A 74 10.90 -4.90 0.93
CA HIS A 74 9.79 -5.41 0.15
C HIS A 74 9.57 -6.89 0.43
N VAL A 75 8.37 -7.37 0.10
CA VAL A 75 7.99 -8.78 0.18
C VAL A 75 7.39 -9.24 -1.14
N SER A 76 7.62 -10.50 -1.48
CA SER A 76 7.01 -11.14 -2.65
C SER A 76 6.14 -12.29 -2.17
N PRO A 77 4.84 -12.07 -1.94
CA PRO A 77 3.96 -13.11 -1.44
C PRO A 77 3.78 -14.23 -2.47
N SER A 78 3.51 -15.44 -2.00
CA SER A 78 3.29 -16.61 -2.86
C SER A 78 2.04 -16.51 -3.72
N SER A 79 1.07 -15.70 -3.32
CA SER A 79 -0.12 -15.36 -4.11
C SER A 79 -0.64 -13.96 -3.76
N SER A 80 -1.58 -13.47 -4.58
CA SER A 80 -2.32 -12.22 -4.32
C SER A 80 -3.37 -12.32 -3.22
N SER A 81 -3.42 -13.44 -2.49
CA SER A 81 -4.35 -13.59 -1.38
C SER A 81 -3.92 -12.69 -0.22
N SER A 82 -4.88 -12.06 0.44
CA SER A 82 -4.61 -11.25 1.62
C SER A 82 -3.91 -12.04 2.73
N ASN A 83 -4.15 -13.35 2.81
CA ASN A 83 -3.47 -14.23 3.75
C ASN A 83 -1.96 -14.26 3.49
N ASP A 84 -1.56 -14.54 2.25
CA ASP A 84 -0.16 -14.70 1.90
C ASP A 84 0.59 -13.37 1.95
N ILE A 85 -0.09 -12.28 1.58
CA ILE A 85 0.42 -10.92 1.77
C ILE A 85 0.68 -10.64 3.25
N THR A 86 -0.32 -10.90 4.12
CA THR A 86 -0.20 -10.65 5.57
C THR A 86 0.95 -11.47 6.19
N GLN A 87 1.02 -12.76 5.87
CA GLN A 87 2.09 -13.64 6.36
C GLN A 87 3.47 -13.17 5.90
N SER A 88 3.59 -12.73 4.65
CA SER A 88 4.85 -12.21 4.11
C SER A 88 5.29 -10.92 4.82
N ILE A 89 4.34 -10.02 5.12
CA ILE A 89 4.60 -8.80 5.89
C ILE A 89 5.07 -9.15 7.31
N ILE A 90 4.35 -10.02 8.03
CA ILE A 90 4.69 -10.42 9.40
C ILE A 90 6.07 -11.09 9.44
N TYR A 91 6.34 -11.99 8.49
CA TYR A 91 7.65 -12.64 8.36
C TYR A 91 8.75 -11.60 8.14
N ARG A 92 8.55 -10.62 7.26
CA ARG A 92 9.54 -9.58 7.02
C ARG A 92 9.82 -8.71 8.25
N LEU A 93 8.77 -8.39 9.02
CA LEU A 93 8.92 -7.62 10.25
C LEU A 93 9.66 -8.43 11.33
N SER A 94 9.41 -9.73 11.43
CA SER A 94 10.12 -10.60 12.38
C SER A 94 11.60 -10.77 12.02
N GLU A 95 11.94 -10.91 10.72
CA GLU A 95 13.33 -10.91 10.25
C GLU A 95 14.10 -9.64 10.68
N LEU A 96 13.41 -8.50 10.69
CA LEU A 96 13.98 -7.21 11.09
C LEU A 96 13.93 -6.96 12.59
N SER A 97 13.41 -7.90 13.38
CA SER A 97 13.15 -7.72 14.81
C SER A 97 12.26 -6.51 15.12
N ILE A 98 11.34 -6.15 14.21
CA ILE A 98 10.37 -5.07 14.39
C ILE A 98 9.11 -5.66 15.05
N SER A 99 8.81 -5.21 16.27
CA SER A 99 7.61 -5.65 17.00
C SER A 99 6.35 -4.95 16.51
N LEU A 100 5.27 -5.72 16.35
CA LEU A 100 3.93 -5.23 16.05
C LEU A 100 3.17 -4.70 17.28
N GLU A 101 3.70 -4.92 18.49
CA GLU A 101 3.05 -4.54 19.76
C GLU A 101 2.61 -3.07 19.78
N LYS A 102 3.46 -2.18 19.26
CA LYS A 102 3.23 -0.73 19.21
C LYS A 102 2.76 -0.21 17.83
N LEU A 103 2.31 -1.11 16.95
CA LEU A 103 1.76 -0.75 15.64
C LEU A 103 0.35 -0.16 15.82
N GLU A 104 0.17 1.14 15.66
CA GLU A 104 -1.15 1.75 15.87
C GLU A 104 -1.93 1.94 14.57
N VAL A 105 -1.22 2.10 13.45
CA VAL A 105 -1.81 2.54 12.19
C VAL A 105 -1.29 1.69 11.05
N VAL A 106 -2.21 1.29 10.15
CA VAL A 106 -1.85 0.63 8.90
C VAL A 106 -2.41 1.42 7.73
N GLY A 107 -1.56 1.72 6.75
CA GLY A 107 -1.93 2.43 5.54
C GLY A 107 -1.62 1.65 4.26
N CYS A 108 -2.52 1.76 3.30
CA CYS A 108 -2.43 1.11 2.00
C CYS A 108 -3.36 1.78 0.98
N ASP A 109 -3.38 1.26 -0.25
CA ASP A 109 -4.40 1.60 -1.24
C ASP A 109 -5.82 1.18 -0.79
N GLY A 110 -6.83 1.58 -1.57
CA GLY A 110 -8.24 1.25 -1.30
C GLY A 110 -8.66 -0.14 -1.79
N THR A 111 -7.77 -0.98 -2.30
CA THR A 111 -8.14 -2.23 -2.97
C THR A 111 -8.79 -3.21 -1.98
N GLY A 112 -9.82 -3.94 -2.42
CA GLY A 112 -10.57 -4.87 -1.57
C GLY A 112 -9.72 -5.98 -0.94
N THR A 113 -8.61 -6.39 -1.57
CA THR A 113 -7.62 -7.32 -0.98
C THR A 113 -6.99 -6.75 0.29
N ASN A 114 -6.77 -5.43 0.34
CA ASN A 114 -6.13 -4.76 1.46
C ASN A 114 -7.16 -4.35 2.53
N THR A 115 -8.32 -3.85 2.10
CA THR A 115 -9.34 -3.22 2.97
C THR A 115 -10.59 -4.08 3.25
N GLY A 116 -10.67 -5.30 2.71
CA GLY A 116 -11.85 -6.16 2.85
C GLY A 116 -12.24 -6.43 4.32
N TRP A 117 -13.50 -6.24 4.67
CA TRP A 117 -14.00 -6.35 6.05
C TRP A 117 -13.85 -7.73 6.72
N LYS A 118 -13.75 -8.81 5.93
CA LYS A 118 -13.61 -10.21 6.42
C LYS A 118 -12.30 -10.88 6.03
N ASN A 119 -11.58 -10.30 5.08
CA ASN A 119 -10.43 -10.92 4.42
C ASN A 119 -9.45 -9.88 3.89
N GLY A 120 -9.46 -8.65 4.40
CA GLY A 120 -8.47 -7.64 4.07
C GLY A 120 -7.14 -7.95 4.76
N VAL A 121 -6.04 -7.47 4.19
CA VAL A 121 -4.73 -7.49 4.85
C VAL A 121 -4.80 -6.80 6.21
N ILE A 122 -5.45 -5.63 6.30
CA ILE A 122 -5.56 -4.92 7.59
C ILE A 122 -6.35 -5.74 8.60
N TYR A 123 -7.51 -6.29 8.21
CA TYR A 123 -8.32 -7.18 9.07
C TYR A 123 -7.51 -8.38 9.58
N ARG A 124 -6.65 -8.96 8.75
CA ARG A 124 -5.79 -10.08 9.13
C ARG A 124 -4.69 -9.67 10.10
N LEU A 125 -4.11 -8.48 9.93
CA LEU A 125 -3.16 -7.91 10.90
C LEU A 125 -3.84 -7.63 12.25
N GLU A 126 -5.05 -7.08 12.25
CA GLU A 126 -5.84 -6.86 13.48
C GLU A 126 -6.11 -8.17 14.23
N ASN A 127 -6.48 -9.23 13.50
CA ASN A 127 -6.68 -10.56 14.08
C ASN A 127 -5.37 -11.17 14.63
N HIS A 128 -4.24 -10.92 13.97
CA HIS A 128 -2.92 -11.37 14.43
C HIS A 128 -2.53 -10.67 15.73
N GLU A 129 -2.74 -9.35 15.83
CA GLU A 129 -2.44 -8.56 17.03
C GLU A 129 -3.51 -8.67 18.12
N GLY A 130 -4.68 -9.22 17.81
CA GLY A 130 -5.80 -9.34 18.75
C GLY A 130 -6.42 -7.99 19.16
N ARG A 131 -6.23 -6.94 18.35
CA ARG A 131 -6.74 -5.59 18.62
C ARG A 131 -7.01 -4.81 17.33
N PRO A 132 -7.93 -3.83 17.35
CA PRO A 132 -8.16 -2.96 16.20
C PRO A 132 -6.94 -2.08 15.91
N LEU A 133 -6.74 -1.78 14.63
CA LEU A 133 -5.72 -0.87 14.11
C LEU A 133 -6.42 0.35 13.52
N GLN A 134 -5.75 1.50 13.49
CA GLN A 134 -6.26 2.65 12.78
C GLN A 134 -5.96 2.52 11.28
N TRP A 135 -6.99 2.58 10.45
CA TRP A 135 -6.82 2.46 9.00
C TRP A 135 -6.49 3.84 8.40
N ARG A 136 -5.48 3.89 7.52
CA ARG A 136 -5.09 5.07 6.73
C ARG A 136 -5.10 4.72 5.25
N ILE A 137 -6.30 4.80 4.67
CA ILE A 137 -6.50 4.44 3.27
C ILE A 137 -6.11 5.61 2.37
N CYS A 138 -5.37 5.33 1.30
CA CYS A 138 -4.92 6.32 0.35
C CYS A 138 -6.10 7.05 -0.32
N LEU A 139 -6.22 8.36 -0.05
CA LEU A 139 -7.24 9.22 -0.66
C LEU A 139 -7.06 9.38 -2.17
N LEU A 140 -5.82 9.32 -2.68
CA LEU A 140 -5.55 9.41 -4.11
C LEU A 140 -6.24 8.26 -4.86
N HIS A 141 -6.11 7.03 -4.34
CA HIS A 141 -6.80 5.86 -4.90
C HIS A 141 -8.32 5.96 -4.77
N PHE A 142 -8.84 6.57 -3.69
CA PHE A 142 -10.28 6.79 -3.55
C PHE A 142 -10.81 7.78 -4.60
N ASN A 143 -10.05 8.84 -4.88
CA ASN A 143 -10.42 9.86 -5.86
C ASN A 143 -10.22 9.40 -7.32
N GLU A 144 -9.40 8.37 -7.55
CA GLU A 144 -9.15 7.83 -8.88
C GLU A 144 -10.46 7.41 -9.58
N LEU A 145 -11.36 6.69 -8.89
CA LEU A 145 -12.58 6.16 -9.51
C LEU A 145 -13.57 7.28 -9.92
N PRO A 146 -13.92 8.26 -9.04
CA PRO A 146 -14.71 9.42 -9.45
C PRO A 146 -14.08 10.19 -10.60
N PHE A 147 -12.78 10.47 -10.54
CA PHE A 147 -12.10 11.20 -11.60
C PHE A 147 -12.04 10.43 -12.90
N ARG A 148 -11.80 9.11 -12.86
CA ARG A 148 -11.86 8.24 -14.03
C ARG A 148 -13.22 8.30 -14.70
N HIS A 149 -14.31 8.28 -13.93
CA HIS A 149 -15.65 8.40 -14.49
C HIS A 149 -15.88 9.77 -15.15
N ILE A 150 -15.43 10.84 -14.49
CA ILE A 150 -15.49 12.21 -15.03
C ILE A 150 -14.68 12.30 -16.34
N PHE A 151 -13.44 11.83 -16.36
CA PHE A 151 -12.61 11.87 -17.56
C PHE A 151 -13.16 10.99 -18.67
N GLN A 152 -13.67 9.79 -18.37
CA GLN A 152 -14.37 8.96 -19.37
C GLN A 152 -15.59 9.65 -19.96
N HIS A 153 -16.28 10.50 -19.20
CA HIS A 153 -17.41 11.27 -19.69
C HIS A 153 -16.97 12.50 -20.52
N ILE A 154 -15.93 13.20 -20.09
CA ILE A 154 -15.45 14.44 -20.72
C ILE A 154 -14.59 14.16 -21.97
N ASP A 155 -13.75 13.13 -21.95
CA ASP A 155 -12.88 12.73 -23.07
C ASP A 155 -13.58 11.75 -24.04
N GLY A 156 -14.71 11.19 -23.59
CA GLY A 156 -15.48 10.11 -24.19
C GLY A 156 -14.66 8.87 -24.54
N GLN A 157 -15.17 8.02 -25.42
CA GLN A 157 -14.42 6.82 -25.84
C GLN A 157 -13.32 7.21 -26.82
N THR A 158 -12.15 6.57 -26.73
CA THR A 158 -11.10 6.77 -27.71
C THR A 158 -11.56 6.23 -29.07
N ALA A 159 -11.77 7.13 -30.04
CA ALA A 159 -12.14 6.74 -31.41
C ALA A 159 -10.96 6.11 -32.20
N GLY A 160 -9.74 6.16 -31.63
CA GLY A 160 -8.54 5.58 -32.20
C GLY A 160 -7.27 5.96 -31.41
N PRO A 161 -6.10 5.38 -31.75
CA PRO A 161 -4.84 5.60 -31.02
C PRO A 161 -4.30 7.03 -31.07
N LYS A 162 -4.93 7.93 -31.85
CA LYS A 162 -4.57 9.35 -31.97
C LYS A 162 -5.78 10.30 -31.91
N SER A 163 -6.95 9.81 -31.51
CA SER A 163 -8.18 10.60 -31.50
C SER A 163 -8.98 10.30 -30.24
N PHE A 164 -9.32 11.36 -29.53
CA PHE A 164 -10.33 11.33 -28.47
C PHE A 164 -11.68 11.75 -29.07
N SER A 165 -12.76 11.47 -28.36
CA SER A 165 -14.08 11.90 -28.79
C SER A 165 -14.89 12.27 -27.58
N GLY A 166 -14.89 13.55 -27.21
CA GLY A 166 -15.65 14.03 -26.08
C GLY A 166 -15.99 15.52 -26.19
N PRO A 167 -16.76 16.06 -25.23
CA PRO A 167 -17.06 17.50 -25.16
C PRO A 167 -15.84 18.44 -25.24
N ILE A 168 -14.63 17.96 -24.91
CA ILE A 168 -13.41 18.76 -24.94
C ILE A 168 -12.50 18.48 -26.15
N GLY A 169 -12.91 17.60 -27.08
CA GLY A 169 -12.32 17.37 -28.42
C GLY A 169 -12.12 15.91 -28.80
#